data_AF-A3ADD6-F1
#
_entry.id   AF-A3ADD6-F1
#
_cell.length_a   1.000
_cell.length_b   1.000
_cell.length_c   1.000
_cell.angle_alpha   90.00
_cell.angle_beta   90.00
_cell.angle_gamma   90.00
#
_symmetry.space_group_name_H-M   'P 1'
#
loop_
_entity.id
_entity.type
_entity.pdbx_description
1 polymer ?
#
loop_
_entity_poly.entity_id
_entity_poly.type
_entity_poly.pdbx_seq_one_letter_code
_entity_poly.pdbx_strand_id
1 'polypeptide(L)'
;MAQQKVVLKVPTMTDEKTKQKAIEAVADIYGIDSIAADLKDNKMTIIGDMDTVEIAKKLRKIGKIDIVSVGPAKEEKKPEKKEEKKEEKKEEKKEEKKEEKKGKK
;
A
#
# COMPACT_ATOMS: atom_id res chain seq x y z
N MET A 1 -2.52 8.41 -13.61
CA MET A 1 -2.94 7.19 -12.87
C MET A 1 -3.05 7.58 -11.42
N ALA A 2 -4.28 7.66 -10.92
CA ALA A 2 -4.57 8.08 -9.56
C ALA A 2 -4.86 6.80 -8.78
N GLN A 3 -4.01 6.48 -7.81
CA GLN A 3 -4.24 5.34 -6.94
C GLN A 3 -5.57 5.54 -6.20
N GLN A 4 -6.37 4.50 -6.14
CA GLN A 4 -7.62 4.41 -5.38
C GLN A 4 -7.37 3.59 -4.12
N LYS A 5 -7.94 4.05 -3.00
CA LYS A 5 -8.02 3.34 -1.73
C LYS A 5 -9.43 2.79 -1.57
N VAL A 6 -9.52 1.48 -1.42
CA VAL A 6 -10.76 0.73 -1.36
C VAL A 6 -10.79 -0.03 -0.05
N VAL A 7 -11.75 0.29 0.81
CA VAL A 7 -11.97 -0.40 2.08
C VAL A 7 -13.19 -1.29 1.94
N LEU A 8 -12.98 -2.58 2.12
CA LEU A 8 -13.97 -3.64 2.02
C LEU A 8 -14.04 -4.39 3.34
N LYS A 9 -15.19 -4.91 3.71
CA LYS A 9 -15.37 -5.80 4.85
C LYS A 9 -15.68 -7.20 4.33
N VAL A 10 -14.94 -8.19 4.79
CA VAL A 10 -15.09 -9.60 4.39
C VAL A 10 -15.48 -10.41 5.62
N PRO A 11 -16.77 -10.48 6.00
CA PRO A 11 -17.22 -11.22 7.19
C PRO A 11 -16.92 -12.73 7.12
N THR A 12 -16.61 -13.24 5.93
CA THR A 12 -16.26 -14.65 5.69
C THR A 12 -14.80 -14.99 6.01
N MET A 13 -14.02 -14.04 6.56
CA MET A 13 -12.65 -14.21 7.06
C MET A 13 -12.55 -15.04 8.36
N THR A 14 -13.57 -15.83 8.70
CA THR A 14 -13.56 -16.72 9.87
C THR A 14 -12.59 -17.88 9.71
N ASP A 15 -12.33 -18.30 8.47
CA ASP A 15 -11.50 -19.44 8.15
C ASP A 15 -10.15 -19.00 7.59
N GLU A 16 -9.06 -19.62 8.05
CA GLU A 16 -7.71 -19.35 7.51
C GLU A 16 -7.64 -19.60 5.99
N LYS A 17 -8.39 -20.60 5.50
CA LYS A 17 -8.50 -20.92 4.07
C LYS A 17 -9.21 -19.82 3.27
N THR A 18 -10.30 -19.25 3.78
CA THR A 18 -11.01 -18.17 3.07
C THR A 18 -10.20 -16.87 3.10
N LYS A 19 -9.49 -16.62 4.21
CA LYS A 19 -8.55 -15.51 4.33
C LYS A 19 -7.42 -15.59 3.30
N GLN A 20 -6.75 -16.73 3.20
CA GLN A 20 -5.70 -16.94 2.20
C GLN A 20 -6.26 -16.74 0.78
N LYS A 21 -7.40 -17.36 0.45
CA LYS A 21 -8.05 -17.17 -0.86
C LYS A 21 -8.40 -15.72 -1.16
N ALA A 22 -8.90 -14.98 -0.17
CA ALA A 22 -9.24 -13.57 -0.36
C ALA A 22 -7.98 -12.71 -0.60
N ILE A 23 -6.91 -12.94 0.17
CA ILE A 23 -5.63 -12.24 -0.02
C ILE A 23 -5.02 -12.61 -1.37
N GLU A 24 -4.99 -13.90 -1.75
CA GLU A 24 -4.49 -14.36 -3.05
C GLU A 24 -5.29 -13.78 -4.21
N ALA A 25 -6.62 -13.79 -4.13
CA ALA A 25 -7.45 -13.25 -5.20
C ALA A 25 -7.35 -11.74 -5.35
N VAL A 26 -7.01 -11.03 -4.26
CA VAL A 26 -6.65 -9.61 -4.29
C VAL A 26 -5.24 -9.45 -4.86
N ALA A 27 -4.26 -10.22 -4.42
CA ALA A 27 -2.88 -10.17 -4.94
C ALA A 27 -2.79 -10.54 -6.44
N ASP A 28 -3.69 -11.40 -6.94
CA ASP A 28 -3.84 -11.75 -8.36
C ASP A 28 -4.38 -10.59 -9.21
N ILE A 29 -4.96 -9.56 -8.59
CA ILE A 29 -5.47 -8.42 -9.34
C ILE A 29 -4.33 -7.47 -9.71
N TYR A 30 -4.19 -7.23 -11.01
CA TYR A 30 -3.15 -6.38 -11.56
C TYR A 30 -3.37 -4.91 -11.21
N GLY A 31 -2.35 -4.25 -10.65
CA GLY A 31 -2.38 -2.83 -10.32
C GLY A 31 -2.57 -2.52 -8.84
N ILE A 32 -2.56 -3.54 -7.97
CA ILE A 32 -2.50 -3.33 -6.53
C ILE A 32 -1.09 -2.94 -6.09
N ASP A 33 -1.00 -1.87 -5.33
CA ASP A 33 0.22 -1.30 -4.76
C ASP A 33 0.40 -1.73 -3.30
N SER A 34 -0.70 -1.78 -2.53
CA SER A 34 -0.68 -2.19 -1.13
C SER A 34 -1.98 -2.88 -0.69
N ILE A 35 -1.86 -3.91 0.14
CA ILE A 35 -2.97 -4.65 0.74
C ILE A 35 -2.79 -4.62 2.26
N ALA A 36 -3.76 -4.09 2.97
CA ALA A 36 -3.82 -4.14 4.43
C ALA A 36 -5.09 -4.87 4.86
N ALA A 37 -4.96 -5.95 5.63
CA ALA A 37 -6.10 -6.70 6.16
C ALA A 37 -6.13 -6.58 7.69
N ASP A 38 -7.23 -6.04 8.23
CA ASP A 38 -7.52 -5.99 9.64
C ASP A 38 -8.40 -7.19 10.05
N LEU A 39 -7.84 -8.04 10.90
CA LEU A 39 -8.47 -9.28 11.38
C LEU A 39 -9.48 -9.03 12.50
N LYS A 40 -9.41 -7.87 13.17
CA LYS A 40 -10.32 -7.54 14.28
C LYS A 40 -11.67 -7.08 13.76
N ASP A 41 -11.63 -6.28 12.71
CA ASP A 41 -12.82 -5.72 12.04
C ASP A 41 -13.28 -6.54 10.83
N ASN A 42 -12.50 -7.53 10.41
CA ASN A 42 -12.65 -8.23 9.13
C ASN A 42 -12.67 -7.26 7.94
N LYS A 43 -11.82 -6.22 7.95
CA LYS A 43 -11.71 -5.21 6.89
C LYS A 43 -10.45 -5.46 6.05
N MET A 44 -10.55 -5.33 4.74
CA MET A 44 -9.43 -5.26 3.81
C MET A 44 -9.39 -3.89 3.15
N THR A 45 -8.26 -3.23 3.25
CA THR A 45 -7.93 -1.99 2.56
C THR A 45 -6.99 -2.32 1.42
N ILE A 46 -7.36 -1.92 0.21
CA ILE A 46 -6.61 -2.16 -1.02
C ILE A 46 -6.27 -0.79 -1.61
N ILE A 47 -5.00 -0.58 -1.92
CA ILE A 47 -4.50 0.63 -2.56
C ILE A 47 -3.92 0.22 -3.92
N GLY A 48 -4.37 0.82 -5.01
CA GLY A 48 -3.92 0.47 -6.35
C GLY A 48 -4.53 1.31 -7.47
N ASP A 49 -4.02 1.15 -8.70
CA ASP A 49 -4.60 1.73 -9.92
C ASP A 49 -5.65 0.75 -10.48
N MET A 50 -6.71 0.53 -9.70
CA MET A 50 -7.71 -0.51 -9.92
C MET A 50 -9.12 0.00 -9.69
N ASP A 51 -10.10 -0.60 -10.37
CA ASP A 51 -11.50 -0.27 -10.18
C ASP A 51 -12.13 -1.07 -9.02
N THR A 52 -12.87 -0.37 -8.16
CA THR A 52 -13.52 -0.93 -6.98
C THR A 52 -14.51 -2.05 -7.33
N VAL A 53 -15.18 -1.91 -8.47
CA VAL A 53 -16.20 -2.84 -8.94
C VAL A 53 -15.58 -4.17 -9.38
N GLU A 54 -14.40 -4.16 -9.98
CA GLU A 54 -13.68 -5.38 -10.37
C GLU A 54 -13.19 -6.17 -9.16
N ILE A 55 -12.60 -5.48 -8.19
CA ILE A 55 -12.17 -6.08 -6.92
C ILE A 55 -13.38 -6.70 -6.22
N ALA A 56 -14.48 -5.95 -6.11
CA ALA A 56 -15.70 -6.43 -5.49
C ALA A 56 -16.27 -7.64 -6.23
N LYS A 57 -16.27 -7.65 -7.58
CA LYS A 57 -16.71 -8.80 -8.38
C LYS A 57 -15.83 -10.04 -8.17
N LYS A 58 -14.49 -9.89 -8.14
CA LYS A 58 -13.56 -11.02 -7.88
C LYS A 58 -13.76 -11.58 -6.46
N LEU A 59 -13.79 -10.71 -5.46
CA LEU A 59 -13.97 -11.12 -4.06
C LEU A 59 -15.36 -11.70 -3.78
N ARG A 60 -16.42 -11.20 -4.42
CA ARG A 60 -17.79 -11.73 -4.30
C ARG A 60 -17.91 -13.19 -4.77
N LYS A 61 -17.01 -13.68 -5.63
CA LYS A 61 -16.96 -15.10 -6.03
C LYS A 61 -16.41 -15.99 -4.91
N ILE A 62 -15.59 -15.44 -4.03
CA ILE A 62 -14.92 -16.18 -2.93
C ILE A 62 -15.84 -16.23 -1.70
N GLY A 63 -16.58 -15.14 -1.46
CA GLY A 63 -17.48 -15.06 -0.33
C GLY A 63 -18.30 -13.78 -0.29
N LYS A 64 -18.93 -13.54 0.87
CA LYS A 64 -19.63 -12.28 1.12
C LYS A 64 -18.59 -11.19 1.40
N ILE A 65 -18.74 -10.08 0.68
CA ILE A 65 -18.01 -8.84 0.90
C ILE A 65 -19.00 -7.68 1.01
N ASP A 66 -18.59 -6.65 1.72
CA ASP A 66 -19.32 -5.41 1.89
C ASP A 66 -18.38 -4.23 1.60
N ILE A 67 -18.78 -3.31 0.75
CA ILE A 67 -17.93 -2.15 0.41
C ILE A 67 -18.16 -1.09 1.48
N VAL A 68 -17.12 -0.80 2.27
CA VAL A 68 -17.20 0.17 3.36
C VAL A 68 -16.98 1.58 2.83
N SER A 69 -15.93 1.78 2.03
CA SER A 69 -15.61 3.08 1.46
C SER A 69 -14.69 2.92 0.25
N VAL A 70 -14.86 3.79 -0.74
CA VAL A 70 -14.01 3.88 -1.93
C VAL A 70 -13.63 5.34 -2.11
N GLY A 71 -12.33 5.62 -2.28
CA GLY A 71 -11.84 6.97 -2.47
C GLY A 71 -10.49 6.99 -3.16
N PRO A 72 -10.01 8.16 -3.61
CA PRO A 72 -8.63 8.27 -4.06
C PRO A 72 -7.68 7.96 -2.89
N ALA A 73 -6.67 7.13 -3.11
CA ALA A 73 -5.56 6.96 -2.17
C ALA A 73 -4.72 8.24 -2.04
N LYS A 74 -4.90 9.14 -3.02
CA LYS A 74 -4.29 10.45 -3.08
C LYS A 74 -5.11 11.48 -2.30
N GLU A 75 -5.06 11.39 -0.97
CA GLU A 75 -5.01 12.63 -0.21
C GLU A 75 -3.70 13.35 -0.61
N GLU A 76 -3.74 14.67 -0.71
CA GLU A 76 -2.78 15.49 -1.45
C GLU A 76 -1.29 15.20 -1.23
N LYS A 77 -0.54 15.40 -2.33
CA LYS A 77 0.90 15.64 -2.38
C LYS A 77 1.44 16.39 -1.13
N LYS A 78 2.18 15.72 -0.25
CA LYS A 78 3.44 16.27 0.27
C LYS A 78 4.58 15.41 -0.28
N PRO A 79 5.57 16.00 -0.97
CA PRO A 79 6.58 15.25 -1.69
C PRO A 79 7.65 14.72 -0.71
N GLU A 80 7.36 13.64 0.01
CA GLU A 80 8.38 12.97 0.83
C GLU A 80 9.48 12.32 -0.03
N LYS A 81 9.23 12.12 -1.32
CA LYS A 81 10.26 11.65 -2.27
C LYS A 81 11.40 12.67 -2.54
N LYS A 82 11.41 13.83 -1.89
CA LYS A 82 12.52 14.80 -1.94
C LYS A 82 13.37 14.85 -0.66
N GLU A 83 12.94 14.25 0.45
CA GLU A 83 13.71 14.28 1.70
C GLU A 83 14.73 13.14 1.78
N GLU A 84 14.37 11.89 1.48
CA GLU A 84 15.33 10.77 1.49
C GLU A 84 16.51 10.99 0.53
N LYS A 85 16.26 11.50 -0.69
CA LYS A 85 17.34 11.74 -1.66
C LYS A 85 18.20 12.97 -1.35
N LYS A 86 17.78 13.83 -0.41
CA LYS A 86 18.58 15.00 0.04
C LYS A 86 19.38 14.67 1.29
N GLU A 87 18.94 13.74 2.13
CA GLU A 87 19.72 13.27 3.26
C GLU A 87 20.94 12.44 2.82
N GLU A 88 20.77 11.45 1.93
CA GLU A 88 21.92 10.69 1.42
C GLU A 88 22.98 11.60 0.78
N LYS A 89 22.56 12.58 -0.03
CA LYS A 89 23.51 13.49 -0.69
C LYS A 89 24.14 14.51 0.24
N LYS A 90 23.54 14.79 1.41
CA LYS A 90 24.13 15.66 2.44
C LYS A 90 25.09 14.88 3.34
N GLU A 91 24.83 13.59 3.55
CA GLU A 91 25.72 12.72 4.31
C GLU A 91 27.01 12.43 3.52
N GLU A 92 26.93 12.06 2.24
CA GLU A 92 28.12 11.90 1.37
C GLU A 92 28.98 13.18 1.35
N LYS A 93 28.36 14.37 1.18
CA LYS A 93 29.13 15.62 1.11
C LYS A 93 29.71 16.07 2.46
N LYS A 94 29.16 15.61 3.58
CA LYS A 94 29.70 15.90 4.92
C LYS A 94 30.83 14.95 5.26
N GLU A 95 30.77 13.71 4.81
CA GLU A 95 31.83 12.72 5.00
C GLU A 95 33.07 13.06 4.15
N GLU A 96 32.89 13.41 2.88
CA GLU A 96 34.00 13.81 1.99
C GLU A 96 34.75 15.04 2.53
N LYS A 97 34.02 16.04 3.05
CA LYS A 97 34.63 17.26 3.62
C LYS A 97 35.32 17.02 4.97
N LYS A 98 34.93 15.98 5.72
CA LYS A 98 35.58 15.60 6.98
C LYS A 98 36.86 14.83 6.73
N GLU A 99 36.91 14.03 5.66
CA GLU A 99 38.10 13.29 5.27
C GLU A 99 39.18 14.22 4.71
N GLU A 100 38.83 15.20 3.86
CA GLU A 100 39.80 16.16 3.31
C GLU A 100 40.47 17.03 4.39
N LYS A 101 39.76 17.37 5.48
CA LYS A 101 40.33 18.13 6.60
C LYS A 101 41.28 17.31 7.47
N LYS A 102 41.17 15.98 7.46
CA LYS A 102 42.03 15.11 8.27
C LYS A 102 43.35 14.77 7.57
N GLY A 103 43.42 14.92 6.24
CA GLY A 103 44.62 14.65 5.44
C GLY A 103 45.63 15.81 5.30
N LYS A 104 45.39 16.99 5.91
CA LYS A 104 46.29 18.16 5.76
C LYS A 104 47.01 18.58 7.05
N LYS A 105 47.32 17.64 7.94
CA LYS A 105 48.24 17.84 9.06
C LYS A 105 49.30 16.76 9.05
#